data_AF-A0A0X3Q080-F1
#
_entry.id   AF-A0A0X3Q080-F1
#
_cell.length_a   1.000
_cell.length_b   1.000
_cell.length_c   1.000
_cell.angle_alpha   90.00
_cell.angle_beta   90.00
_cell.angle_gamma   90.00
#
_symmetry.space_group_name_H-M   'P 1'
#
loop_
_entity.id
_entity.type
_entity.pdbx_description
1 polymer ?
#
loop_
_entity_poly.entity_id
_entity_poly.type
_entity_poly.pdbx_seq_one_letter_code
_entity_poly.pdbx_strand_id
1 'polypeptide(L)'
;MCAFLDTQKLVDGCVSNDGDSFLYGASRVYRHFTLNSRDTSVVAYDAAKISTDLGLSRERLVLLGLILGCDFWPAGVPGVGAVSARTFVSQSDPAVVRSCLKLHDSTPTADKPASVQSEVWKKVKDGLCGCPVEEVCCALFPCLQPRYSFKACFALIVLLFDGVDVLHYIGFLLAHQVFEEFLR
;
A
#
# COMPACT_ATOMS: atom_id res chain seq x y z
N MET A 1 2.18 -3.43 11.93
CA MET A 1 3.28 -3.56 12.92
C MET A 1 4.64 -3.70 12.25
N CYS A 2 4.88 -4.68 11.37
CA CYS A 2 6.18 -4.88 10.71
C CYS A 2 6.66 -3.64 9.94
N ALA A 3 5.78 -3.04 9.13
CA ALA A 3 6.08 -1.79 8.42
C ALA A 3 6.52 -0.65 9.37
N PHE A 4 5.90 -0.55 10.55
CA PHE A 4 6.30 0.45 11.55
C PHE A 4 7.72 0.19 12.05
N LEU A 5 8.05 -1.05 12.45
CA LEU A 5 9.40 -1.39 12.92
C LEU A 5 10.47 -1.11 11.85
N ASP A 6 10.18 -1.41 10.58
CA ASP A 6 11.06 -1.11 9.44
C ASP A 6 11.24 0.41 9.25
N THR A 7 10.16 1.20 9.31
CA THR A 7 10.27 2.68 9.25
C THR A 7 11.07 3.27 10.40
N GLN A 8 11.01 2.66 11.59
CA GLN A 8 11.79 3.06 12.76
C GLN A 8 13.23 2.54 12.74
N LYS A 9 13.64 1.81 11.69
CA LYS A 9 14.98 1.20 11.55
C LYS A 9 15.33 0.25 12.70
N LEU A 10 14.32 -0.42 13.25
CA LEU A 10 14.49 -1.47 14.24
C LEU A 10 14.68 -2.86 13.60
N VAL A 11 14.36 -2.99 12.31
CA VAL A 11 14.58 -4.17 11.46
C VAL A 11 15.03 -3.74 10.06
N ASP A 12 15.60 -4.65 9.28
CA ASP A 12 16.09 -4.38 7.92
C ASP A 12 15.03 -4.50 6.81
N GLY A 13 13.84 -5.01 7.15
CA GLY A 13 12.71 -5.13 6.22
C GLY A 13 11.64 -6.10 6.73
N CYS A 14 10.57 -6.25 5.94
CA CYS A 14 9.46 -7.15 6.22
C CYS A 14 9.53 -8.39 5.32
N VAL A 15 9.46 -9.60 5.87
CA VAL A 15 9.21 -10.81 5.07
C VAL A 15 7.71 -11.03 4.99
N SER A 16 7.14 -10.89 3.79
CA SER A 16 5.71 -11.04 3.56
C SER A 16 5.44 -11.23 2.08
N ASN A 17 4.46 -12.05 1.70
CA ASN A 17 3.98 -12.11 0.31
C ASN A 17 2.86 -11.08 0.03
N ASP A 18 2.43 -10.33 1.04
CA ASP A 18 1.36 -9.34 0.94
C ASP A 18 1.90 -7.97 0.48
N GLY A 19 1.30 -7.46 -0.61
CA GLY A 19 1.60 -6.16 -1.18
C GLY A 19 1.14 -4.99 -0.32
N ASP A 20 0.15 -5.20 0.56
CA ASP A 20 -0.39 -4.16 1.44
C ASP A 20 0.66 -3.65 2.44
N SER A 21 1.73 -4.40 2.67
CA SER A 21 2.92 -4.01 3.43
C SER A 21 3.44 -2.61 3.06
N PHE A 22 3.41 -2.23 1.78
CA PHE A 22 3.84 -0.90 1.32
C PHE A 22 2.83 0.20 1.66
N LEU A 23 1.53 -0.12 1.69
CA LEU A 23 0.48 0.81 2.13
C LEU A 23 0.70 1.19 3.59
N TYR A 24 1.04 0.21 4.43
CA TYR A 24 1.41 0.38 5.83
C TYR A 24 2.76 1.09 6.04
N GLY A 25 3.53 1.33 4.97
CA GLY A 25 4.74 2.14 4.99
C GLY A 25 6.04 1.36 5.07
N ALA A 26 6.04 0.04 4.79
CA ALA A 26 7.28 -0.73 4.73
C ALA A 26 8.27 -0.10 3.74
N SER A 27 9.51 0.08 4.16
CA SER A 27 10.60 0.56 3.31
C SER A 27 11.14 -0.57 2.43
N ARG A 28 11.20 -1.79 2.96
CA ARG A 28 11.68 -2.98 2.25
C ARG A 28 10.82 -4.20 2.53
N VAL A 29 10.44 -4.93 1.48
CA VAL A 29 9.64 -6.15 1.57
C VAL A 29 10.32 -7.30 0.81
N TYR A 30 10.49 -8.43 1.47
CA TYR A 30 11.02 -9.67 0.92
C TYR A 30 9.86 -10.63 0.62
N ARG A 31 9.66 -10.96 -0.66
CA ARG A 31 8.60 -11.86 -1.16
C ARG A 31 9.20 -13.12 -1.77
N HIS A 32 8.36 -14.13 -1.95
CA HIS A 32 8.72 -15.44 -2.53
C HIS A 32 9.91 -16.11 -1.82
N PHE A 33 10.00 -15.88 -0.51
CA PHE A 33 11.04 -16.47 0.31
C PHE A 33 10.90 -17.99 0.32
N THR A 34 11.91 -18.68 -0.20
CA THR A 34 11.95 -20.14 -0.32
C THR A 34 13.21 -20.65 0.34
N LEU A 35 13.07 -21.59 1.27
CA LEU A 35 14.18 -22.27 1.96
C LEU A 35 14.12 -23.76 1.66
N ASN A 36 14.44 -24.13 0.43
CA ASN A 36 14.51 -25.53 0.04
C ASN A 36 15.98 -25.88 -0.23
N SER A 37 16.42 -27.07 0.18
CA SER A 37 17.83 -27.51 0.01
C SER A 37 18.33 -27.52 -1.44
N ARG A 38 17.43 -27.40 -2.41
CA ARG A 38 17.73 -27.36 -3.85
C ARG A 38 17.52 -25.99 -4.51
N ASP A 39 16.74 -25.11 -3.88
CA ASP A 39 16.42 -23.80 -4.44
C ASP A 39 16.09 -22.84 -3.27
N THR A 40 17.05 -21.98 -2.95
CA THR A 40 16.90 -20.95 -1.94
C THR A 40 16.88 -19.61 -2.65
N SER A 41 15.74 -18.93 -2.60
CA SER A 41 15.54 -17.68 -3.31
C SER A 41 14.61 -16.75 -2.54
N VAL A 42 14.79 -15.46 -2.78
CA VAL A 42 13.96 -14.39 -2.23
C VAL A 42 14.01 -13.20 -3.18
N VAL A 43 12.90 -12.50 -3.33
CA VAL A 43 12.82 -11.26 -4.11
C VAL A 43 12.66 -10.09 -3.16
N ALA A 44 13.57 -9.12 -3.24
CA ALA A 44 13.53 -7.92 -2.42
C ALA A 44 12.93 -6.75 -3.22
N TYR A 45 11.98 -6.06 -2.61
CA TYR A 45 11.35 -4.87 -3.14
C TYR A 45 11.60 -3.68 -2.21
N ASP A 46 12.02 -2.56 -2.80
CA ASP A 46 12.35 -1.33 -2.09
C ASP A 46 11.31 -0.25 -2.41
N ALA A 47 10.70 0.35 -1.40
CA ALA A 47 9.75 1.46 -1.58
C ALA A 47 10.41 2.66 -2.30
N ALA A 48 11.70 2.90 -2.03
CA ALA A 48 12.47 3.94 -2.72
C ALA A 48 12.56 3.67 -4.23
N LYS A 49 12.84 2.42 -4.64
CA LYS A 49 12.90 2.04 -6.06
C LYS A 49 11.52 2.08 -6.71
N ILE A 50 10.48 1.62 -6.02
CA ILE A 50 9.10 1.73 -6.49
C ILE A 50 8.74 3.20 -6.76
N SER A 51 9.16 4.11 -5.88
CA SER A 51 8.95 5.54 -6.08
C SER A 51 9.76 6.11 -7.24
N THR A 52 11.05 5.75 -7.40
CA THR A 52 11.91 6.30 -8.45
C THR A 52 11.62 5.72 -9.83
N ASP A 53 11.40 4.41 -9.90
CA ASP A 53 11.36 3.67 -11.16
C ASP A 53 9.94 3.63 -11.73
N LEU A 54 8.93 3.56 -10.85
CA LEU A 54 7.51 3.50 -11.24
C LEU A 54 6.76 4.81 -10.98
N GLY A 55 7.38 5.78 -10.30
CA GLY A 55 6.72 7.04 -9.93
C GLY A 55 5.61 6.85 -8.90
N LEU A 56 5.59 5.73 -8.17
CA LEU A 56 4.53 5.39 -7.22
C LEU A 56 4.99 5.73 -5.79
N SER A 57 4.64 6.94 -5.34
CA SER A 57 4.78 7.33 -3.93
C SER A 57 3.84 6.51 -3.05
N ARG A 58 4.03 6.57 -1.73
CA ARG A 58 3.16 5.88 -0.78
C ARG A 58 1.69 6.30 -0.93
N GLU A 59 1.40 7.58 -1.08
CA GLU A 59 0.05 8.09 -1.31
C GLU A 59 -0.55 7.52 -2.60
N ARG A 60 0.26 7.45 -3.66
CA ARG A 60 -0.16 6.82 -4.92
C ARG A 60 -0.45 5.33 -4.75
N LEU A 61 0.36 4.60 -3.98
CA LEU A 61 0.12 3.20 -3.66
C LEU A 61 -1.15 3.02 -2.82
N VAL A 62 -1.41 3.89 -1.83
CA VAL A 62 -2.67 3.87 -1.05
C VAL A 62 -3.88 4.11 -1.95
N LEU A 63 -3.84 5.12 -2.81
CA LEU A 63 -4.91 5.36 -3.76
C LEU A 63 -5.10 4.17 -4.71
N LEU A 64 -4.01 3.57 -5.18
CA LEU A 64 -4.05 2.38 -6.03
C LEU A 64 -4.68 1.18 -5.32
N GLY A 65 -4.33 0.93 -4.05
CA GLY A 65 -4.94 -0.10 -3.21
C GLY A 65 -6.43 0.14 -2.97
N LEU A 66 -6.85 1.38 -2.71
CA LEU A 66 -8.27 1.71 -2.59
C LEU A 66 -9.06 1.50 -3.90
N ILE A 67 -8.44 1.76 -5.05
CA ILE A 67 -9.07 1.55 -6.37
C ILE A 67 -9.19 0.07 -6.69
N LEU A 68 -8.18 -0.74 -6.37
CA LEU A 68 -8.13 -2.16 -6.75
C LEU A 68 -8.71 -3.10 -5.70
N GLY A 69 -8.79 -2.65 -4.46
CA GLY A 69 -9.09 -3.46 -3.29
C GLY A 69 -7.85 -3.70 -2.44
N CYS A 70 -7.99 -3.51 -1.12
CA CYS A 70 -6.99 -3.81 -0.10
C CYS A 70 -7.68 -4.24 1.20
N ASP A 71 -6.93 -4.60 2.24
CA ASP A 71 -7.47 -5.06 3.54
C ASP A 71 -8.57 -4.14 4.13
N PHE A 72 -8.42 -2.82 3.96
CA PHE A 72 -9.37 -1.83 4.48
C PHE A 72 -10.59 -1.61 3.60
N TRP A 73 -10.46 -1.86 2.31
CA TRP A 73 -11.53 -1.68 1.33
C TRP A 73 -11.50 -2.79 0.28
N PRO A 74 -11.86 -4.04 0.64
CA PRO A 74 -11.70 -5.18 -0.27
C PRO A 74 -12.54 -5.08 -1.54
N ALA A 75 -13.61 -4.28 -1.51
CA ALA A 75 -14.51 -4.06 -2.65
C ALA A 75 -13.83 -3.31 -3.81
N GLY A 76 -12.83 -2.48 -3.52
CA GLY A 76 -12.21 -1.62 -4.52
C GLY A 76 -13.20 -0.64 -5.18
N VAL A 77 -12.83 -0.12 -6.33
CA VAL A 77 -13.70 0.67 -7.22
C VAL A 77 -14.18 -0.23 -8.36
N PRO A 78 -15.49 -0.55 -8.43
CA PRO A 78 -16.04 -1.39 -9.49
C PRO A 78 -15.79 -0.81 -10.89
N GLY A 79 -15.40 -1.67 -11.83
CA GLY A 79 -15.23 -1.29 -13.24
C GLY A 79 -13.97 -0.48 -13.55
N VAL A 80 -13.00 -0.44 -12.63
CA VAL A 80 -11.64 0.06 -12.84
C VAL A 80 -10.65 -1.09 -12.66
N GLY A 81 -10.03 -1.54 -13.75
CA GLY A 81 -9.04 -2.61 -13.72
C GLY A 81 -7.63 -2.12 -13.39
N ALA A 82 -6.73 -3.07 -13.12
CA ALA A 82 -5.30 -2.87 -12.81
C ALA A 82 -4.60 -1.83 -13.70
N VAL A 83 -4.64 -2.03 -15.02
CA VAL A 83 -3.94 -1.17 -15.98
C VAL A 83 -4.49 0.26 -15.97
N SER A 84 -5.82 0.39 -15.93
CA SER A 84 -6.50 1.70 -15.88
C SER A 84 -6.21 2.42 -14.57
N ALA A 85 -6.22 1.70 -13.44
CA ALA A 85 -5.89 2.24 -12.12
C ALA A 85 -4.44 2.75 -12.08
N ARG A 86 -3.48 1.94 -12.52
CA ARG A 86 -2.06 2.35 -12.59
C ARG A 86 -1.87 3.57 -13.47
N THR A 87 -2.41 3.55 -14.68
CA THR A 87 -2.31 4.68 -15.62
C THR A 87 -2.86 5.95 -15.00
N PHE A 88 -4.05 5.85 -14.39
CA PHE A 88 -4.69 6.95 -13.70
C PHE A 88 -3.83 7.49 -12.55
N VAL A 89 -3.37 6.64 -11.64
CA VAL A 89 -2.56 7.05 -10.47
C VAL A 89 -1.21 7.64 -10.88
N SER A 90 -0.54 7.06 -11.87
CA SER A 90 0.76 7.54 -12.35
C SER A 90 0.66 8.89 -13.06
N GLN A 91 -0.42 9.14 -13.79
CA GLN A 91 -0.65 10.42 -14.51
C GLN A 91 -1.30 11.50 -13.63
N SER A 92 -1.89 11.12 -12.50
CA SER A 92 -2.57 12.07 -11.62
C SER A 92 -1.59 13.00 -10.91
N ASP A 93 -1.94 14.28 -10.87
CA ASP A 93 -1.23 15.29 -10.08
C ASP A 93 -1.22 14.87 -8.58
N PRO A 94 -0.09 15.01 -7.86
CA PRO A 94 -0.03 14.76 -6.42
C PRO A 94 -1.14 15.46 -5.60
N ALA A 95 -1.58 16.65 -6.01
CA ALA A 95 -2.69 17.37 -5.38
C ALA A 95 -4.03 16.64 -5.56
N VAL A 96 -4.25 16.03 -6.72
CA VAL A 96 -5.44 15.20 -6.99
C VAL A 96 -5.41 13.94 -6.12
N VAL A 97 -4.25 13.28 -6.03
CA VAL A 97 -4.07 12.09 -5.18
C VAL A 97 -4.37 12.43 -3.72
N ARG A 98 -3.80 13.52 -3.20
CA ARG A 98 -4.04 13.98 -1.83
C ARG A 98 -5.49 14.37 -1.60
N SER A 99 -6.15 14.99 -2.58
CA SER A 99 -7.57 15.34 -2.50
C SER A 99 -8.45 14.09 -2.44
N CYS A 100 -8.17 13.05 -3.25
CA CYS A 100 -8.87 11.76 -3.17
C CYS A 100 -8.70 11.09 -1.81
N LEU A 101 -7.51 11.18 -1.22
CA LEU A 101 -7.20 10.63 0.10
C LEU A 101 -7.63 11.55 1.26
N LYS A 102 -8.19 12.73 0.95
CA LYS A 102 -8.57 13.75 1.93
C LYS A 102 -7.43 14.15 2.89
N LEU A 103 -6.19 14.09 2.41
CA LEU A 103 -4.98 14.41 3.18
C LEU A 103 -4.71 15.94 3.26
N HIS A 104 -5.75 16.76 3.33
CA HIS A 104 -5.59 18.22 3.32
C HIS A 104 -5.04 18.72 4.67
N ASP A 105 -3.87 19.36 4.65
CA ASP A 105 -3.56 20.43 5.60
C ASP A 105 -4.53 21.58 5.28
N SER A 106 -5.13 22.18 6.30
CA SER A 106 -6.21 23.15 6.14
C SER A 106 -5.80 24.35 5.27
N THR A 107 -6.19 24.38 3.99
CA THR A 107 -6.43 25.62 3.22
C THR A 107 -7.18 25.31 1.92
N PRO A 108 -8.33 25.97 1.65
CA PRO A 108 -8.99 25.89 0.36
C PRO A 108 -8.34 26.88 -0.60
N THR A 109 -7.54 26.40 -1.53
CA THR A 109 -7.22 27.16 -2.75
C THR A 109 -7.69 26.36 -3.95
N ALA A 110 -8.72 26.90 -4.57
CA ALA A 110 -9.15 26.56 -5.91
C ALA A 110 -7.96 26.67 -6.87
N ASP A 111 -7.71 25.60 -7.60
CA ASP A 111 -7.86 25.61 -9.05
C ASP A 111 -8.15 24.16 -9.49
N LYS A 112 -9.28 23.98 -10.17
CA LYS A 112 -9.58 22.72 -10.86
C LYS A 112 -8.45 22.48 -11.86
N PRO A 113 -7.72 21.35 -11.84
CA PRO A 113 -6.97 20.97 -13.03
C PRO A 113 -8.01 20.70 -14.12
N ALA A 114 -8.11 21.67 -15.03
CA ALA A 114 -8.74 21.49 -16.31
C ALA A 114 -8.00 20.36 -17.04
N SER A 115 -8.78 19.55 -17.77
CA SER A 115 -8.33 18.48 -18.67
C SER A 115 -7.67 17.24 -18.05
N VAL A 116 -8.44 16.43 -17.30
CA VAL A 116 -8.64 14.99 -17.61
C VAL A 116 -9.98 14.58 -16.97
N GLN A 117 -11.11 14.87 -17.63
CA GLN A 117 -12.36 14.16 -17.33
C GLN A 117 -12.31 12.80 -18.02
N SER A 118 -11.37 11.94 -17.61
CA SER A 118 -11.41 10.55 -18.06
C SER A 118 -12.62 9.88 -17.42
N GLU A 119 -13.26 8.98 -18.15
CA GLU A 119 -14.31 8.10 -17.62
C GLU A 119 -13.86 7.39 -16.33
N VAL A 120 -12.55 7.12 -16.22
CA VAL A 120 -11.91 6.54 -15.03
C VAL A 120 -12.01 7.47 -13.81
N TRP A 121 -11.81 8.78 -13.97
CA TRP A 121 -11.93 9.73 -12.85
C TRP A 121 -13.34 9.76 -12.25
N LYS A 122 -14.37 9.69 -13.11
CA LYS A 122 -15.76 9.59 -12.64
C LYS A 122 -15.96 8.32 -11.82
N LYS A 123 -15.56 7.17 -12.37
CA LYS A 123 -15.63 5.88 -11.67
C LYS A 123 -14.88 5.88 -10.33
N VAL A 124 -13.68 6.46 -10.28
CA VAL A 124 -12.89 6.55 -9.04
C VAL A 124 -13.60 7.41 -8.01
N LYS A 125 -14.10 8.60 -8.37
CA LYS A 125 -14.83 9.45 -7.43
C LYS A 125 -16.12 8.80 -6.94
N ASP A 126 -16.89 8.22 -7.84
CA ASP A 126 -18.16 7.57 -7.52
C ASP A 126 -17.93 6.30 -6.70
N GLY A 127 -16.90 5.51 -7.01
CA GLY A 127 -16.56 4.30 -6.24
C GLY A 127 -15.99 4.60 -4.85
N LEU A 128 -15.20 5.66 -4.71
CA LEU A 128 -14.66 6.07 -3.41
C LEU A 128 -15.71 6.74 -2.51
N CYS A 129 -16.89 7.12 -3.01
CA CYS A 129 -17.90 7.80 -2.16
C CYS A 129 -18.42 6.92 -1.02
N GLY A 130 -18.38 5.59 -1.18
CA GLY A 130 -18.74 4.63 -0.13
C GLY A 130 -17.57 4.19 0.75
N CYS A 131 -16.34 4.58 0.40
CA CYS A 131 -15.14 4.17 1.12
C CYS A 131 -14.91 5.09 2.35
N PRO A 132 -14.59 4.53 3.55
CA PRO A 132 -14.22 5.32 4.72
C PRO A 132 -12.78 5.84 4.60
N VAL A 133 -12.49 6.60 3.54
CA VAL A 133 -11.13 7.03 3.15
C VAL A 133 -10.38 7.71 4.29
N GLU A 134 -11.06 8.51 5.11
CA GLU A 134 -10.46 9.18 6.27
C GLU A 134 -9.97 8.17 7.31
N GLU A 135 -10.77 7.16 7.66
CA GLU A 135 -10.39 6.12 8.61
C GLU A 135 -9.23 5.28 8.09
N VAL A 136 -9.28 4.92 6.80
CA VAL A 136 -8.20 4.19 6.13
C VAL A 136 -6.91 5.01 6.15
N CYS A 137 -6.97 6.29 5.79
CA CYS A 137 -5.81 7.16 5.82
C CYS A 137 -5.31 7.40 7.25
N CYS A 138 -6.18 7.50 8.25
CA CYS A 138 -5.78 7.60 9.65
C CYS A 138 -5.02 6.35 10.10
N ALA A 139 -5.46 5.16 9.69
CA ALA A 139 -4.80 3.90 10.00
C ALA A 139 -3.46 3.75 9.26
N LEU A 140 -3.41 4.17 8.00
CA LEU A 140 -2.22 4.04 7.16
C LEU A 140 -1.18 5.13 7.43
N PHE A 141 -1.57 6.35 7.82
CA PHE A 141 -0.65 7.46 8.07
C PHE A 141 -0.68 7.91 9.55
N PRO A 142 -0.08 7.14 10.49
CA PRO A 142 -0.11 7.44 11.92
C PRO A 142 0.41 8.84 12.28
N CYS A 143 1.35 9.38 11.49
CA CYS A 143 1.95 10.69 11.71
C CYS A 143 0.97 11.87 11.53
N LEU A 144 -0.22 11.64 10.94
CA LEU A 144 -1.26 12.67 10.75
C LEU A 144 -2.23 12.79 11.94
N GLN A 145 -2.02 12.02 13.02
CA GLN A 145 -2.89 12.03 14.19
C GLN A 145 -2.31 12.93 15.30
N PRO A 146 -2.99 14.02 15.73
CA PRO A 146 -2.52 14.83 16.86
C PRO A 146 -2.70 14.15 18.23
N ARG A 147 -3.62 13.20 18.39
CA ARG A 147 -3.99 12.64 19.71
C ARG A 147 -4.71 11.28 19.65
N TYR A 148 -3.99 10.19 19.39
CA TYR A 148 -4.49 8.86 19.77
C TYR A 148 -3.36 8.02 20.36
N SER A 149 -3.55 7.59 21.61
CA SER A 149 -2.65 6.70 22.34
C SER A 149 -2.73 5.32 21.69
N PHE A 150 -1.70 4.96 20.91
CA PHE A 150 -1.54 3.61 20.38
C PHE A 150 -1.54 2.59 21.53
N LYS A 151 -2.63 1.83 21.69
CA LYS A 151 -2.57 0.58 22.43
C LYS A 151 -1.81 -0.40 21.55
N ALA A 152 -0.55 -0.60 21.87
CA ALA A 152 0.33 -1.57 21.24
C ALA A 152 -0.29 -2.98 21.38
N CYS A 153 -0.84 -3.51 20.28
CA CYS A 153 -1.03 -4.95 20.16
C CYS A 153 0.35 -5.57 19.94
N PHE A 154 0.86 -6.20 21.00
CA PHE A 154 2.01 -7.08 20.97
C PHE A 154 1.80 -8.18 19.93
N ALA A 155 2.72 -8.32 18.97
CA ALA A 155 2.90 -9.54 18.20
C ALA A 155 4.35 -9.66 17.71
N LEU A 156 4.71 -10.89 17.37
CA LEU A 156 6.00 -11.53 17.53
C LEU A 156 7.17 -10.96 16.71
N ILE A 157 8.32 -10.79 17.37
CA ILE A 157 9.63 -10.49 16.78
C ILE A 157 10.14 -11.79 16.14
N VAL A 158 10.37 -11.82 14.83
CA VAL A 158 11.25 -12.84 14.23
C VAL A 158 12.68 -12.32 14.38
N LEU A 159 13.32 -12.65 15.50
CA LEU A 159 14.78 -12.60 15.59
C LEU A 159 15.31 -13.80 14.81
N LEU A 160 16.02 -13.54 13.73
CA LEU A 160 16.87 -14.54 13.08
C LEU A 160 18.04 -14.85 14.03
N PHE A 161 17.91 -15.91 14.82
CA PHE A 161 19.03 -16.64 15.40
C PHE A 161 18.81 -18.13 15.17
N ASP A 162 19.77 -18.72 14.46
CA ASP A 162 20.11 -20.14 14.35
C ASP A 162 18.97 -21.18 14.38
N GLY A 163 18.58 -21.59 13.17
CA GLY A 163 18.14 -22.96 12.89
C GLY A 163 16.75 -23.37 13.39
N VAL A 164 16.03 -24.05 12.49
CA VAL A 164 14.80 -24.84 12.70
C VAL A 164 13.46 -24.11 12.49
N ASP A 165 12.91 -24.42 11.31
CA ASP A 165 11.50 -24.60 10.90
C ASP A 165 10.37 -23.77 11.55
N VAL A 166 9.66 -23.02 10.71
CA VAL A 166 8.27 -22.60 10.99
C VAL A 166 7.39 -22.92 9.78
N LEU A 167 6.67 -24.05 9.91
CA LEU A 167 5.55 -24.45 9.08
C LEU A 167 4.24 -23.83 9.62
N HIS A 168 3.38 -23.46 8.67
CA HIS A 168 1.91 -23.37 8.73
C HIS A 168 1.21 -22.09 9.23
N TYR A 169 0.11 -21.79 8.49
CA TYR A 169 -1.02 -20.86 8.72
C TYR A 169 -0.81 -19.41 8.22
N ILE A 170 -1.71 -18.73 7.48
CA ILE A 170 -3.08 -18.85 6.90
C ILE A 170 -3.06 -17.76 5.79
N GLY A 171 -3.60 -17.87 4.58
CA GLY A 171 -4.95 -18.29 4.23
C GLY A 171 -5.93 -17.11 4.16
N PHE A 172 -5.77 -16.17 3.22
CA PHE A 172 -6.91 -15.62 2.48
C PHE A 172 -6.45 -14.92 1.18
N LEU A 173 -6.81 -15.52 0.05
CA LEU A 173 -6.67 -14.96 -1.30
C LEU A 173 -7.80 -13.95 -1.55
N LEU A 174 -7.45 -12.73 -1.96
CA LEU A 174 -8.08 -11.99 -3.07
C LEU A 174 -7.42 -10.60 -3.25
N ALA A 175 -6.16 -10.59 -3.71
CA ALA A 175 -5.51 -9.42 -4.36
C ALA A 175 -4.24 -9.81 -5.16
N HIS A 176 -3.88 -11.10 -5.18
CA HIS A 176 -2.54 -11.55 -5.57
C HIS A 176 -2.26 -11.48 -7.09
N GLN A 177 -3.26 -11.22 -7.93
CA GLN A 177 -3.08 -11.27 -9.38
C GLN A 177 -2.79 -9.92 -10.03
N VAL A 178 -2.94 -8.83 -9.26
CA VAL A 178 -2.75 -7.49 -9.80
C VAL A 178 -1.37 -6.92 -9.46
N PHE A 179 -0.81 -7.24 -8.29
CA PHE A 179 0.50 -6.74 -7.87
C PHE A 179 1.70 -7.46 -8.52
N GLU A 180 1.55 -8.73 -8.88
CA GLU A 180 2.61 -9.57 -9.48
C GLU A 180 3.03 -9.14 -10.90
N GLU A 181 2.09 -8.58 -11.69
CA GLU A 181 2.38 -8.05 -13.03
C GLU A 181 3.01 -6.65 -12.98
N PHE A 182 3.04 -6.00 -11.81
CA PHE A 182 3.46 -4.61 -11.67
C PHE A 182 4.93 -4.40 -11.27
N LEU A 183 5.60 -5.44 -10.77
CA LEU A 183 6.97 -5.35 -10.26
C LEU A 183 7.97 -6.24 -11.03
N ARG A 184 7.59 -6.75 -12.20
CA ARG A 184 8.51 -7.26 -13.22
C ARG A 184 8.75 -6.17 -14.27
#